data_AF-A0A7W8UVU4-F1
#
_entry.id   AF-A0A7W8UVU4-F1
#
_cell.length_a   1.000
_cell.length_b   1.000
_cell.length_c   1.000
_cell.angle_alpha   90.00
_cell.angle_beta   90.00
_cell.angle_gamma   90.00
#
_symmetry.space_group_name_H-M   'P 1'
#
loop_
_entity.id
_entity.type
_entity.pdbx_description
1 polymer ?
#
loop_
_entity_poly.entity_id
_entity_poly.type
_entity_poly.pdbx_seq_one_letter_code
_entity_poly.pdbx_strand_id
1 'polypeptide(L)'
;MHLPTRRRAQKRTAPSAWIAACVALLLLSPPILAQDEKPGIAFSSFEPGASLPAGWKNLPVVRGKPITQYTLVHDDHTTVLQADANRSASALMHDGDIDLARTPVVAWRWKADRPIEGADNRVASKEDAPARLVFMFAGDKSKLSLFDRAKMGLAKELSGEDLPYATLMYVWSTTAAPGTVIANPHTNRVQMIVVSGLPGDAGQWQSLRRNIVQDYERVFHEPPGRITGYGLLTDTDNTGATTRAWYGDVQFLPGP
;
A
#
# COMPACT_ATOMS: atom_id res chain seq x y z
N MET A 1 -71.48 34.36 -41.98
CA MET A 1 -71.73 34.23 -43.44
C MET A 1 -70.52 34.81 -44.17
N HIS A 2 -70.13 34.22 -45.31
CA HIS A 2 -69.16 34.72 -46.30
C HIS A 2 -67.69 35.05 -45.89
N LEU A 3 -66.79 34.12 -46.26
CA LEU A 3 -65.51 34.42 -46.94
C LEU A 3 -65.76 35.26 -48.22
N PRO A 4 -64.84 36.11 -48.72
CA PRO A 4 -63.49 35.73 -49.19
C PRO A 4 -62.40 36.79 -48.80
N THR A 5 -61.15 36.85 -49.31
CA THR A 5 -60.47 36.23 -50.47
C THR A 5 -58.95 36.08 -50.24
N ARG A 6 -58.23 35.38 -51.14
CA ARG A 6 -56.75 35.37 -51.24
C ARG A 6 -56.21 36.63 -51.94
N ARG A 7 -55.00 37.08 -51.58
CA ARG A 7 -53.99 37.51 -52.57
C ARG A 7 -52.57 37.15 -52.08
N ARG A 8 -51.79 36.52 -52.96
CA ARG A 8 -50.41 36.09 -52.73
C ARG A 8 -49.51 37.00 -53.56
N ALA A 9 -48.54 37.67 -52.95
CA ALA A 9 -47.54 38.46 -53.64
C ALA A 9 -46.12 38.05 -53.20
N GLN A 10 -45.36 37.49 -54.14
CA GLN A 10 -43.91 37.53 -54.15
C GLN A 10 -43.45 39.01 -54.32
N LYS A 11 -42.24 39.46 -53.96
CA LYS A 11 -40.93 38.80 -53.83
C LYS A 11 -39.92 39.76 -53.16
N ARG A 12 -38.75 39.21 -52.77
CA ARG A 12 -37.38 39.81 -52.78
C ARG A 12 -36.85 40.68 -51.62
N THR A 13 -35.66 40.23 -51.15
CA THR A 13 -34.44 40.98 -50.72
C THR A 13 -34.49 41.78 -49.42
N ALA A 14 -33.45 41.83 -48.57
CA ALA A 14 -32.07 41.28 -48.63
C ALA A 14 -31.62 40.82 -47.20
N PRO A 15 -30.40 40.27 -46.98
CA PRO A 15 -30.03 39.71 -45.68
C PRO A 15 -29.60 40.78 -44.68
N SER A 16 -30.02 40.66 -43.42
CA SER A 16 -29.43 41.36 -42.28
C SER A 16 -28.81 40.33 -41.34
N ALA A 17 -27.49 40.40 -41.18
CA ALA A 17 -26.75 39.56 -40.25
C ALA A 17 -27.06 40.00 -38.81
N TRP A 18 -27.56 39.08 -37.99
CA TRP A 18 -27.68 39.28 -36.55
C TRP A 18 -26.58 38.49 -35.85
N ILE A 19 -25.69 39.23 -35.19
CA ILE A 19 -24.55 38.69 -34.44
C ILE A 19 -25.12 37.98 -33.21
N ALA A 20 -25.03 36.64 -33.19
CA ALA A 20 -25.37 35.85 -32.02
C ALA A 20 -24.26 36.01 -30.97
N ALA A 21 -24.50 36.84 -29.96
CA ALA A 21 -23.62 36.97 -28.80
C ALA A 21 -23.76 35.73 -27.89
N CYS A 22 -22.99 34.68 -28.19
CA CYS A 22 -22.87 33.52 -27.33
C CYS A 22 -22.14 33.91 -26.02
N VAL A 23 -22.91 34.15 -24.96
CA VAL A 23 -22.38 34.24 -23.60
C VAL A 23 -21.90 32.85 -23.17
N ALA A 24 -20.63 32.57 -23.43
CA ALA A 24 -19.96 31.38 -22.92
C ALA A 24 -19.74 31.56 -21.41
N LEU A 25 -20.70 31.09 -20.61
CA LEU A 25 -20.49 30.84 -19.18
C LEU A 25 -19.42 29.75 -19.05
N LEU A 26 -18.19 30.18 -18.85
CA LEU A 26 -17.07 29.33 -18.45
C LEU A 26 -17.42 28.72 -17.09
N LEU A 27 -17.89 27.47 -17.13
CA LEU A 27 -17.85 26.57 -15.97
C LEU A 27 -16.38 26.26 -15.67
N LEU A 28 -15.72 27.21 -15.03
CA LEU A 28 -14.45 27.01 -14.35
C LEU A 28 -14.73 26.07 -13.19
N SER A 29 -14.62 24.76 -13.44
CA SER A 29 -14.45 23.76 -12.40
C SER A 29 -13.38 24.29 -11.44
N PRO A 30 -13.66 24.42 -10.13
CA PRO A 30 -12.63 24.86 -9.20
C PRO A 30 -11.44 23.89 -9.34
N PRO A 31 -10.19 24.38 -9.33
CA PRO A 31 -9.06 23.48 -9.29
C PRO A 31 -9.24 22.59 -8.07
N ILE A 32 -9.27 21.27 -8.29
CA ILE A 32 -9.10 20.33 -7.21
C ILE A 32 -7.69 20.59 -6.69
N LEU A 33 -7.60 21.38 -5.61
CA LEU A 33 -6.45 21.35 -4.73
C LEU A 33 -6.29 19.88 -4.37
N ALA A 34 -5.22 19.26 -4.92
CA ALA A 34 -4.78 17.97 -4.44
C ALA A 34 -4.70 18.11 -2.92
N GLN A 35 -5.51 17.34 -2.19
CA GLN A 35 -5.34 17.29 -0.75
C GLN A 35 -3.90 16.84 -0.53
N ASP A 36 -3.20 17.57 0.34
CA ASP A 36 -1.84 17.21 0.78
C ASP A 36 -2.00 15.97 1.67
N GLU A 37 -2.32 14.83 1.04
CA GLU A 37 -2.68 13.57 1.68
C GLU A 37 -1.48 13.15 2.50
N LYS A 38 -1.63 13.27 3.83
CA LYS A 38 -0.58 12.90 4.77
C LYS A 38 -0.30 11.40 4.58
N PRO A 39 0.92 11.01 4.19
CA PRO A 39 1.22 9.62 3.92
C PRO A 39 0.99 8.76 5.17
N GLY A 40 0.40 7.58 4.96
CA GLY A 40 -0.07 6.70 6.02
C GLY A 40 -1.56 6.38 5.91
N ILE A 41 -2.13 5.84 6.98
CA ILE A 41 -3.57 5.57 7.10
C ILE A 41 -3.98 5.63 8.57
N ALA A 42 -5.13 6.27 8.83
CA ALA A 42 -5.76 6.28 10.14
C ALA A 42 -6.97 5.34 10.13
N PHE A 43 -6.79 4.05 10.37
CA PHE A 43 -7.92 3.10 10.47
C PHE A 43 -8.89 3.51 11.59
N SER A 44 -8.38 4.18 12.62
CA SER A 44 -9.16 4.78 13.71
C SER A 44 -10.23 5.78 13.27
N SER A 45 -10.13 6.38 12.08
CA SER A 45 -11.13 7.34 11.56
C SER A 45 -12.21 6.71 10.67
N PHE A 46 -12.29 5.38 10.60
CA PHE A 46 -13.31 4.65 9.82
C PHE A 46 -14.28 3.91 10.75
N GLU A 47 -15.48 3.62 10.25
CA GLU A 47 -16.44 2.78 10.97
C GLU A 47 -16.06 1.29 10.87
N PRO A 48 -16.25 0.48 11.93
CA PRO A 48 -16.14 -0.96 11.86
C PRO A 48 -17.08 -1.55 10.80
N GLY A 49 -16.60 -2.52 10.03
CA GLY A 49 -17.36 -3.14 8.93
C GLY A 49 -17.45 -2.29 7.65
N ALA A 50 -16.90 -1.07 7.62
CA ALA A 50 -16.79 -0.30 6.38
C ALA A 50 -15.86 -0.99 5.36
N SER A 51 -16.02 -0.60 4.08
CA SER A 51 -15.08 -0.96 3.02
C SER A 51 -13.65 -0.52 3.36
N LEU A 52 -12.67 -1.23 2.81
CA LEU A 52 -11.26 -0.84 2.92
C LEU A 52 -11.06 0.61 2.43
N PRO A 53 -10.16 1.39 3.04
CA PRO A 53 -9.94 2.79 2.67
C PRO A 53 -9.63 2.98 1.19
N ALA A 54 -10.06 4.10 0.62
CA ALA A 54 -9.76 4.44 -0.77
C ALA A 54 -8.25 4.41 -1.04
N GLY A 55 -7.85 3.97 -2.24
CA GLY A 55 -6.45 3.77 -2.62
C GLY A 55 -5.82 2.46 -2.14
N TRP A 56 -6.33 1.84 -1.07
CA TRP A 56 -5.80 0.57 -0.54
C TRP A 56 -6.36 -0.64 -1.30
N LYS A 57 -5.47 -1.55 -1.72
CA LYS A 57 -5.77 -2.72 -2.55
C LYS A 57 -5.23 -3.98 -1.90
N ASN A 58 -6.05 -5.04 -1.81
CA ASN A 58 -5.59 -6.36 -1.34
C ASN A 58 -4.96 -7.11 -2.53
N LEU A 59 -3.63 -7.10 -2.63
CA LEU A 59 -2.87 -7.64 -3.75
C LEU A 59 -2.31 -9.03 -3.43
N PRO A 60 -2.44 -10.02 -4.34
CA PRO A 60 -1.88 -11.35 -4.13
C PRO A 60 -0.34 -11.30 -4.22
N VAL A 61 0.36 -11.84 -3.23
CA VAL A 61 1.84 -11.96 -3.28
C VAL A 61 2.31 -13.20 -4.04
N VAL A 62 1.46 -14.23 -4.15
CA VAL A 62 1.69 -15.44 -4.93
C VAL A 62 0.44 -15.74 -5.77
N ARG A 63 0.60 -15.89 -7.08
CA ARG A 63 -0.52 -16.22 -7.99
C ARG A 63 -1.17 -17.56 -7.62
N GLY A 64 -2.49 -17.59 -7.56
CA GLY A 64 -3.28 -18.81 -7.32
C GLY A 64 -3.33 -19.27 -5.85
N LYS A 65 -2.67 -18.58 -4.92
CA LYS A 65 -2.86 -18.80 -3.47
C LYS A 65 -4.12 -18.09 -2.97
N PRO A 66 -4.76 -18.59 -1.90
CA PRO A 66 -5.80 -17.84 -1.19
C PRO A 66 -5.28 -16.49 -0.70
N ILE A 67 -6.12 -15.46 -0.74
CA ILE A 67 -5.82 -14.14 -0.20
C ILE A 67 -6.16 -14.06 1.29
N THR A 68 -5.38 -13.29 2.04
CA THR A 68 -5.68 -12.94 3.44
C THR A 68 -6.88 -11.99 3.46
N GLN A 69 -7.82 -12.25 4.36
CA GLN A 69 -9.01 -11.42 4.50
C GLN A 69 -8.70 -10.23 5.42
N TYR A 70 -8.93 -9.02 4.92
CA TYR A 70 -8.79 -7.79 5.68
C TYR A 70 -10.17 -7.20 5.97
N THR A 71 -10.41 -6.77 7.20
CA THR A 71 -11.68 -6.15 7.64
C THR A 71 -11.40 -5.04 8.64
N LEU A 72 -12.20 -3.97 8.61
CA LEU A 72 -12.20 -2.97 9.68
C LEU A 72 -13.06 -3.50 10.83
N VAL A 73 -12.49 -3.55 12.03
CA VAL A 73 -13.15 -4.08 13.24
C VAL A 73 -12.96 -3.11 14.41
N HIS A 74 -13.80 -3.24 15.43
CA HIS A 74 -13.64 -2.53 16.70
C HIS A 74 -12.74 -3.35 17.65
N ASP A 75 -11.69 -2.71 18.17
CA ASP A 75 -10.83 -3.27 19.22
C ASP A 75 -10.75 -2.24 20.37
N ASP A 76 -11.25 -2.61 21.54
CA ASP A 76 -11.49 -1.78 22.73
C ASP A 76 -12.31 -0.49 22.51
N HIS A 77 -11.70 0.55 21.95
CA HIS A 77 -12.27 1.89 21.75
C HIS A 77 -11.89 2.53 20.41
N THR A 78 -11.31 1.76 19.49
CA THR A 78 -10.85 2.24 18.18
C THR A 78 -11.20 1.26 17.08
N THR A 79 -11.45 1.78 15.89
CA THR A 79 -11.40 0.95 14.69
C THR A 79 -9.94 0.59 14.39
N VAL A 80 -9.72 -0.65 13.98
CA VAL A 80 -8.43 -1.21 13.56
C VAL A 80 -8.65 -2.13 12.35
N LEU A 81 -7.59 -2.38 11.59
CA LEU A 81 -7.62 -3.37 10.50
C LEU A 81 -7.30 -4.76 11.05
N GLN A 82 -8.26 -5.68 11.06
CA GLN A 82 -8.02 -7.10 11.28
C GLN A 82 -7.57 -7.77 9.98
N ALA A 83 -6.63 -8.71 10.11
CA ALA A 83 -6.16 -9.58 9.05
C ALA A 83 -6.33 -11.04 9.50
N ASP A 84 -7.15 -11.80 8.78
CA ASP A 84 -7.36 -13.25 8.97
C ASP A 84 -6.68 -14.02 7.84
N ALA A 85 -5.64 -14.80 8.18
CA ALA A 85 -4.94 -15.66 7.24
C ALA A 85 -5.16 -17.15 7.55
N ASN A 86 -5.37 -17.93 6.50
CA ASN A 86 -5.57 -19.39 6.55
C ASN A 86 -5.02 -19.99 5.26
N ARG A 87 -3.79 -20.52 5.32
CA ARG A 87 -3.05 -21.03 4.16
C ARG A 87 -2.99 -20.01 3.01
N SER A 88 -2.95 -18.73 3.38
CA SER A 88 -3.17 -17.57 2.52
C SER A 88 -2.02 -16.58 2.62
N ALA A 89 -1.82 -15.80 1.56
CA ALA A 89 -0.84 -14.71 1.55
C ALA A 89 -1.30 -13.61 0.60
N SER A 90 -1.49 -12.40 1.13
CA SER A 90 -1.72 -11.18 0.33
C SER A 90 -1.35 -9.94 1.13
N ALA A 91 -0.98 -8.87 0.43
CA ALA A 91 -0.60 -7.60 1.02
C ALA A 91 -1.68 -6.55 0.75
N LEU A 92 -2.16 -5.89 1.80
CA LEU A 92 -2.99 -4.69 1.68
C LEU A 92 -2.08 -3.49 1.43
N MET A 93 -1.99 -3.06 0.18
CA MET A 93 -1.02 -2.08 -0.31
C MET A 93 -1.68 -0.76 -0.73
N HIS A 94 -0.96 0.35 -0.55
CA HIS A 94 -1.26 1.66 -1.09
C HIS A 94 -0.12 2.13 -2.01
N ASP A 95 -0.46 2.74 -3.14
CA ASP A 95 0.51 3.38 -4.03
C ASP A 95 1.09 4.62 -3.31
N GLY A 96 2.41 4.77 -3.28
CA GLY A 96 3.08 5.81 -2.49
C GLY A 96 3.90 6.77 -3.34
N ASP A 97 4.05 8.00 -2.86
CA ASP A 97 5.12 8.90 -3.32
C ASP A 97 5.73 9.64 -2.13
N ILE A 98 6.34 8.88 -1.22
CA ILE A 98 6.76 9.41 0.09
C ILE A 98 8.19 9.94 0.01
N ASP A 99 8.32 11.22 0.33
CA ASP A 99 9.60 11.90 0.45
C ASP A 99 10.21 11.69 1.83
N LEU A 100 11.16 10.75 1.92
CA LEU A 100 11.86 10.44 3.17
C LEU A 100 12.79 11.55 3.65
N ALA A 101 13.10 12.58 2.85
CA ALA A 101 13.76 13.79 3.36
C ALA A 101 12.82 14.66 4.21
N ARG A 102 11.50 14.55 3.99
CA ARG A 102 10.47 15.26 4.79
C ARG A 102 9.95 14.40 5.94
N THR A 103 9.67 13.12 5.70
CA THR A 103 9.11 12.19 6.70
C THR A 103 9.91 10.89 6.80
N PRO A 104 11.14 10.91 7.33
CA PRO A 104 12.04 9.74 7.43
C PRO A 104 11.56 8.69 8.43
N VAL A 105 10.63 9.03 9.32
CA VAL A 105 10.16 8.17 10.40
C VAL A 105 8.79 7.61 10.07
N VAL A 106 8.56 6.33 10.41
CA VAL A 106 7.22 5.74 10.48
C VAL A 106 6.92 5.33 11.91
N ALA A 107 5.68 5.57 12.34
CA ALA A 107 5.11 5.08 13.58
C ALA A 107 3.84 4.27 13.27
N TRP A 108 3.67 3.14 13.95
CA TRP A 108 2.49 2.29 13.81
C TRP A 108 2.31 1.43 15.07
N ARG A 109 1.22 0.66 15.11
CA ARG A 109 1.07 -0.45 16.07
C ARG A 109 0.46 -1.68 15.41
N TRP A 110 0.81 -2.86 15.92
CA TRP A 110 0.15 -4.11 15.56
C TRP A 110 -0.06 -5.00 16.78
N LYS A 111 -0.93 -6.01 16.64
CA LYS A 111 -1.17 -7.09 17.60
C LYS A 111 -1.23 -8.39 16.81
N ALA A 112 -0.52 -9.42 17.24
CA ALA A 112 -0.69 -10.78 16.71
C ALA A 112 -1.40 -11.63 17.77
N ASP A 113 -2.40 -12.41 17.38
CA ASP A 113 -3.12 -13.32 18.28
C ASP A 113 -2.16 -14.29 18.97
N ARG A 114 -1.26 -14.89 18.17
CA ARG A 114 -0.30 -15.90 18.58
C ARG A 114 0.86 -16.00 17.60
N PRO A 115 2.01 -16.58 18.00
CA PRO A 115 3.04 -17.00 17.07
C PRO A 115 2.51 -18.00 16.03
N ILE A 116 3.15 -18.04 14.86
CA ILE A 116 2.95 -19.11 13.89
C ILE A 116 3.91 -20.24 14.27
N GLU A 117 3.37 -21.40 14.64
CA GLU A 117 4.18 -22.56 15.01
C GLU A 117 4.99 -23.07 13.81
N GLY A 118 6.28 -23.33 14.02
CA GLY A 118 7.17 -23.86 12.99
C GLY A 118 7.63 -22.85 11.92
N ALA A 119 7.16 -21.60 11.95
CA ALA A 119 7.65 -20.51 11.09
C ALA A 119 9.13 -20.17 11.39
N ASP A 120 9.89 -19.83 10.36
CA ASP A 120 11.24 -19.27 10.45
C ASP A 120 11.54 -18.49 9.16
N ASN A 121 11.62 -17.17 9.27
CA ASN A 121 11.75 -16.27 8.10
C ASN A 121 13.09 -16.42 7.35
N ARG A 122 13.99 -17.27 7.82
CA ARG A 122 15.24 -17.67 7.13
C ARG A 122 15.05 -18.84 6.17
N VAL A 123 13.95 -19.58 6.26
CA VAL A 123 13.72 -20.83 5.53
C VAL A 123 12.53 -20.66 4.58
N ALA A 124 12.77 -20.76 3.27
CA ALA A 124 11.79 -20.48 2.21
C ALA A 124 10.49 -21.31 2.23
N SER A 125 10.44 -22.41 3.00
CA SER A 125 9.21 -23.22 3.18
C SER A 125 8.51 -22.95 4.51
N LYS A 126 8.95 -21.92 5.25
CA LYS A 126 8.50 -21.53 6.59
C LYS A 126 8.42 -19.99 6.74
N GLU A 127 8.48 -19.27 5.63
CA GLU A 127 8.61 -17.80 5.58
C GLU A 127 7.23 -17.13 5.71
N ASP A 128 6.57 -17.38 6.84
CA ASP A 128 5.32 -16.71 7.23
C ASP A 128 5.58 -15.74 8.39
N ALA A 129 4.80 -14.66 8.48
CA ALA A 129 4.75 -13.80 9.65
C ALA A 129 3.31 -13.38 9.96
N PRO A 130 2.90 -13.35 11.25
CA PRO A 130 1.55 -12.90 11.61
C PRO A 130 1.36 -11.41 11.30
N ALA A 131 2.43 -10.60 11.31
CA ALA A 131 2.39 -9.22 10.88
C ALA A 131 3.67 -8.78 10.16
N ARG A 132 3.51 -8.07 9.05
CA ARG A 132 4.56 -7.32 8.36
C ARG A 132 4.06 -5.93 7.94
N LEU A 133 4.97 -4.95 7.97
CA LEU A 133 4.79 -3.61 7.39
C LEU A 133 5.85 -3.46 6.29
N VAL A 134 5.40 -3.22 5.06
CA VAL A 134 6.17 -3.35 3.82
C VAL A 134 6.36 -1.97 3.18
N PHE A 135 7.55 -1.69 2.66
CA PHE A 135 7.86 -0.50 1.87
C PHE A 135 8.62 -0.89 0.60
N MET A 136 8.15 -0.40 -0.54
CA MET A 136 8.74 -0.57 -1.87
C MET A 136 9.44 0.71 -2.28
N PHE A 137 10.69 0.62 -2.72
CA PHE A 137 11.53 1.77 -3.03
C PHE A 137 11.81 1.90 -4.53
N ALA A 138 11.80 3.14 -5.03
CA ALA A 138 12.41 3.51 -6.30
C ALA A 138 13.94 3.45 -6.20
N GLY A 139 14.60 3.26 -7.35
CA GLY A 139 16.04 3.32 -7.45
C GLY A 139 16.54 2.96 -8.84
N ASP A 140 17.80 3.26 -9.11
CA ASP A 140 18.44 3.05 -10.41
C ASP A 140 18.83 1.57 -10.59
N LYS A 141 17.94 0.81 -11.23
CA LYS A 141 18.14 -0.62 -11.52
C LYS A 141 19.42 -0.92 -12.30
N SER A 142 20.04 0.05 -12.99
CA SER A 142 21.33 -0.17 -13.68
C SER A 142 22.50 -0.42 -12.72
N LYS A 143 22.39 0.04 -11.47
CA LYS A 143 23.37 -0.18 -10.38
C LYS A 143 23.31 -1.57 -9.76
N LEU A 144 22.23 -2.32 -9.99
CA LEU A 144 22.06 -3.69 -9.49
C LEU A 144 23.04 -4.64 -10.19
N SER A 145 23.39 -5.76 -9.54
CA SER A 145 24.26 -6.76 -10.18
C SER A 145 23.59 -7.36 -11.43
N LEU A 146 24.40 -7.85 -12.38
CA LEU A 146 23.88 -8.53 -13.58
C LEU A 146 22.93 -9.68 -13.22
N PHE A 147 23.21 -10.41 -12.14
CA PHE A 147 22.39 -11.51 -11.64
C PHE A 147 21.05 -11.03 -11.07
N ASP A 148 21.05 -9.96 -10.28
CA ASP A 148 19.82 -9.37 -9.74
C ASP A 148 18.93 -8.84 -10.88
N ARG A 149 19.53 -8.14 -11.87
CA ARG A 149 18.80 -7.67 -13.06
C ARG A 149 18.20 -8.82 -13.87
N ALA A 150 18.94 -9.91 -14.07
CA ALA A 150 18.45 -11.10 -14.76
C ALA A 150 17.28 -11.76 -14.01
N LYS A 151 17.40 -11.92 -12.68
CA LYS A 151 16.31 -12.39 -11.81
C LYS A 151 15.06 -11.51 -11.90
N MET A 152 15.23 -10.19 -11.85
CA MET A 152 14.11 -9.24 -11.96
C MET A 152 13.44 -9.28 -13.33
N GLY A 153 14.22 -9.44 -14.41
CA GLY A 153 13.70 -9.63 -15.76
C GLY A 153 12.81 -10.87 -15.86
N LEU A 154 13.31 -12.03 -15.41
CA LEU A 154 12.53 -13.27 -15.38
C LEU A 154 11.29 -13.16 -14.49
N ALA A 155 11.42 -12.53 -13.32
CA ALA A 155 10.28 -12.32 -12.42
C ALA A 155 9.19 -11.46 -13.09
N LYS A 156 9.59 -10.41 -13.82
CA LYS A 156 8.69 -9.54 -14.59
C LYS A 156 8.01 -10.27 -15.76
N GLU A 157 8.73 -11.13 -16.48
CA GLU A 157 8.14 -11.96 -17.54
C GLU A 157 7.09 -12.93 -16.99
N LEU A 158 7.33 -13.50 -15.80
CA LEU A 158 6.39 -14.41 -15.15
C LEU A 158 5.20 -13.69 -14.49
N SER A 159 5.43 -12.58 -13.78
CA SER A 159 4.41 -11.86 -13.01
C SER A 159 3.65 -10.80 -13.81
N GLY A 160 4.21 -10.32 -14.93
CA GLY A 160 3.73 -9.16 -15.68
C GLY A 160 4.03 -7.81 -15.02
N GLU A 161 4.60 -7.80 -13.81
CA GLU A 161 4.81 -6.62 -12.98
C GLU A 161 6.29 -6.29 -12.82
N ASP A 162 6.63 -5.00 -12.83
CA ASP A 162 8.01 -4.58 -12.64
C ASP A 162 8.35 -4.48 -11.15
N LEU A 163 9.27 -5.32 -10.68
CA LEU A 163 9.66 -5.36 -9.27
C LEU A 163 10.27 -4.02 -8.80
N PRO A 164 10.10 -3.61 -7.53
CA PRO A 164 10.74 -2.41 -6.98
C PRO A 164 12.27 -2.56 -6.98
N TYR A 165 12.99 -1.45 -6.81
CA TYR A 165 14.45 -1.49 -6.71
C TYR A 165 14.91 -2.25 -5.46
N ALA A 166 14.22 -1.99 -4.34
CA ALA A 166 14.38 -2.68 -3.09
C ALA A 166 13.05 -2.70 -2.33
N THR A 167 12.89 -3.67 -1.43
CA THR A 167 11.78 -3.76 -0.49
C THR A 167 12.32 -3.92 0.92
N LEU A 168 11.93 -3.04 1.83
CA LEU A 168 12.18 -3.19 3.26
C LEU A 168 10.89 -3.63 3.94
N MET A 169 10.99 -4.60 4.85
CA MET A 169 9.87 -5.02 5.69
C MET A 169 10.26 -4.93 7.16
N TYR A 170 9.36 -4.42 8.00
CA TYR A 170 9.39 -4.71 9.43
C TYR A 170 8.53 -5.95 9.67
N VAL A 171 9.02 -6.92 10.43
CA VAL A 171 8.33 -8.20 10.63
C VAL A 171 8.23 -8.61 12.10
N TRP A 172 7.17 -9.33 12.42
CA TRP A 172 7.07 -10.14 13.64
C TRP A 172 7.80 -11.47 13.44
N SER A 173 8.70 -11.85 14.34
CA SER A 173 9.38 -13.15 14.30
C SER A 173 9.71 -13.68 15.69
N THR A 174 9.52 -14.98 15.92
CA THR A 174 9.89 -15.66 17.16
C THR A 174 11.21 -16.44 17.06
N THR A 175 11.78 -16.60 15.86
CA THR A 175 13.08 -17.28 15.63
C THR A 175 14.25 -16.29 15.56
N ALA A 176 14.03 -15.03 15.92
CA ALA A 176 14.99 -13.96 15.79
C ALA A 176 14.68 -12.83 16.78
N ALA A 177 15.71 -12.21 17.36
CA ALA A 177 15.52 -11.07 18.25
C ALA A 177 15.21 -9.79 17.44
N PRO A 178 14.41 -8.85 17.99
CA PRO A 178 14.23 -7.52 17.40
C PRO A 178 15.58 -6.83 17.10
N GLY A 179 15.65 -6.14 15.95
CA GLY A 179 16.88 -5.58 15.39
C GLY A 179 17.62 -6.51 14.41
N THR A 180 17.35 -7.82 14.44
CA THR A 180 17.92 -8.80 13.49
C THR A 180 17.48 -8.46 12.06
N VAL A 181 18.42 -8.51 11.11
CA VAL A 181 18.15 -8.43 9.67
C VAL A 181 18.12 -9.85 9.10
N ILE A 182 17.09 -10.15 8.31
CA ILE A 182 16.91 -11.40 7.59
C ILE A 182 16.69 -11.05 6.12
N ALA A 183 17.62 -11.45 5.26
CA ALA A 183 17.42 -11.37 3.81
C ALA A 183 16.35 -12.40 3.40
N ASN A 184 15.44 -12.02 2.50
CA ASN A 184 14.48 -12.97 1.97
C ASN A 184 15.21 -14.11 1.21
N PRO A 185 14.83 -15.38 1.41
CA PRO A 185 15.58 -16.50 0.86
C PRO A 185 15.58 -16.60 -0.67
N HIS A 186 14.72 -15.85 -1.38
CA HIS A 186 14.69 -15.81 -2.85
C HIS A 186 15.52 -14.66 -3.45
N THR A 187 15.68 -13.54 -2.72
CA THR A 187 16.35 -12.34 -3.20
C THR A 187 16.91 -11.46 -2.08
N ASN A 188 18.13 -10.94 -2.28
CA ASN A 188 18.77 -9.95 -1.41
C ASN A 188 18.13 -8.55 -1.50
N ARG A 189 17.25 -8.29 -2.48
CA ARG A 189 16.55 -7.01 -2.66
C ARG A 189 15.24 -6.92 -1.87
N VAL A 190 14.85 -7.99 -1.17
CA VAL A 190 13.83 -7.94 -0.11
C VAL A 190 14.54 -8.23 1.22
N GLN A 191 14.44 -7.30 2.16
CA GLN A 191 15.12 -7.39 3.45
C GLN A 191 14.11 -7.18 4.59
N MET A 192 14.19 -8.01 5.61
CA MET A 192 13.28 -8.03 6.74
C MET A 192 14.02 -7.65 8.02
N ILE A 193 13.54 -6.64 8.72
CA ILE A 193 14.02 -6.28 10.07
C ILE A 193 12.99 -6.78 11.06
N VAL A 194 13.41 -7.63 11.99
CA VAL A 194 12.55 -8.09 13.08
C VAL A 194 12.35 -6.94 14.05
N VAL A 195 11.11 -6.65 14.45
CA VAL A 195 10.79 -5.54 15.37
C VAL A 195 9.89 -5.94 16.55
N SER A 196 9.27 -7.12 16.50
CA SER A 196 8.50 -7.71 17.59
C SER A 196 8.47 -9.25 17.46
N GLY A 197 7.90 -9.91 18.45
CA GLY A 197 7.86 -11.38 18.57
C GLY A 197 8.67 -11.91 19.77
N LEU A 198 8.93 -11.05 20.77
CA LEU A 198 9.49 -11.48 22.05
C LEU A 198 8.48 -12.35 22.83
N PRO A 199 8.96 -13.19 23.76
CA PRO A 199 8.09 -13.91 24.69
C PRO A 199 7.20 -12.94 25.47
N GLY A 200 5.88 -13.07 25.31
CA GLY A 200 4.88 -12.19 25.93
C GLY A 200 4.27 -11.14 24.99
N ASP A 201 4.82 -10.93 23.77
CA ASP A 201 4.25 -9.96 22.83
C ASP A 201 2.87 -10.40 22.30
N ALA A 202 2.64 -11.70 22.20
CA ALA A 202 1.41 -12.28 21.64
C ALA A 202 0.16 -11.88 22.45
N GLY A 203 -0.91 -11.53 21.75
CA GLY A 203 -2.11 -10.93 22.32
C GLY A 203 -1.98 -9.47 22.77
N GLN A 204 -0.78 -8.87 22.71
CA GLN A 204 -0.53 -7.49 23.13
C GLN A 204 -0.31 -6.55 21.94
N TRP A 205 -0.74 -5.29 22.08
CA TRP A 205 -0.43 -4.23 21.12
C TRP A 205 1.01 -3.77 21.26
N GLN A 206 1.77 -3.91 20.18
CA GLN A 206 3.15 -3.44 20.04
C GLN A 206 3.16 -2.10 19.32
N SER A 207 3.53 -1.03 20.02
CA SER A 207 3.69 0.32 19.45
C SER A 207 5.12 0.53 18.99
N LEU A 208 5.30 0.82 17.70
CA LEU A 208 6.59 0.79 17.02
C LEU A 208 6.87 2.13 16.33
N ARG A 209 8.12 2.60 16.40
CA ARG A 209 8.61 3.80 15.70
C ARG A 209 10.00 3.53 15.15
N ARG A 210 10.20 3.73 13.85
CA ARG A 210 11.48 3.46 13.16
C ARG A 210 11.85 4.60 12.21
N ASN A 211 13.13 4.92 12.12
CA ASN A 211 13.67 5.77 11.06
C ASN A 211 13.95 4.87 9.85
N ILE A 212 13.12 4.96 8.80
CA ILE A 212 13.21 4.13 7.60
C ILE A 212 14.52 4.40 6.87
N VAL A 213 14.99 5.66 6.83
CA VAL A 213 16.23 6.03 6.13
C VAL A 213 17.43 5.32 6.74
N GLN A 214 17.59 5.44 8.07
CA GLN A 214 18.68 4.78 8.80
C GLN A 214 18.61 3.26 8.70
N ASP A 215 17.40 2.68 8.71
CA ASP A 215 17.22 1.23 8.54
C ASP A 215 17.54 0.76 7.12
N TYR A 216 17.15 1.52 6.10
CA TYR A 216 17.48 1.22 4.71
C TYR A 216 18.98 1.31 4.48
N GLU A 217 19.64 2.40 4.88
CA GLU A 217 21.09 2.59 4.74
C GLU A 217 21.90 1.51 5.44
N ARG A 218 21.48 1.11 6.65
CA ARG A 218 22.10 0.03 7.43
C ARG A 218 22.02 -1.33 6.73
N VAL A 219 20.96 -1.57 5.96
CA VAL A 219 20.61 -2.88 5.38
C VAL A 219 21.03 -3.04 3.93
N PHE A 220 20.92 -1.97 3.12
CA PHE A 220 21.27 -1.97 1.70
C PHE A 220 22.61 -1.30 1.39
N HIS A 221 23.22 -0.62 2.38
CA HIS A 221 24.51 0.09 2.26
C HIS A 221 24.52 1.22 1.22
N GLU A 222 23.34 1.76 0.92
CA GLU A 222 23.11 2.89 0.01
C GLU A 222 21.91 3.71 0.51
N PRO A 223 21.81 5.02 0.19
CA PRO A 223 20.66 5.83 0.58
C PRO A 223 19.38 5.38 -0.14
N PRO A 224 18.20 5.47 0.51
CA PRO A 224 16.92 5.11 -0.11
C PRO A 224 16.52 6.08 -1.23
N GLY A 225 15.83 5.55 -2.24
CA GLY A 225 14.96 6.36 -3.09
C GLY A 225 13.63 6.69 -2.41
N ARG A 226 12.69 7.26 -3.18
CA ARG A 226 11.32 7.49 -2.72
C ARG A 226 10.60 6.16 -2.47
N ILE A 227 9.70 6.13 -1.49
CA ILE A 227 8.79 4.98 -1.31
C ILE A 227 7.68 5.09 -2.35
N THR A 228 7.62 4.13 -3.27
CA THR A 228 6.63 4.06 -4.36
C THR A 228 5.38 3.26 -3.99
N GLY A 229 5.41 2.58 -2.85
CA GLY A 229 4.29 1.80 -2.33
C GLY A 229 4.58 1.30 -0.93
N TYR A 230 3.55 1.19 -0.11
CA TYR A 230 3.68 0.69 1.26
C TYR A 230 2.41 -0.07 1.66
N GLY A 231 2.51 -0.95 2.65
CA GLY A 231 1.34 -1.73 3.04
C GLY A 231 1.57 -2.75 4.13
N LEU A 232 0.53 -3.52 4.40
CA LEU A 232 0.43 -4.47 5.50
C LEU A 232 0.29 -5.88 4.93
N LEU A 233 0.97 -6.86 5.51
CA LEU A 233 0.98 -8.23 4.99
C LEU A 233 0.95 -9.21 6.17
N THR A 234 -0.08 -10.05 6.21
CA THR A 234 -0.16 -11.24 7.06
C THR A 234 -0.30 -12.48 6.19
N ASP A 235 0.54 -13.49 6.42
CA ASP A 235 0.60 -14.73 5.64
C ASP A 235 0.78 -15.99 6.50
N THR A 236 0.33 -17.11 5.93
CA THR A 236 0.38 -18.48 6.49
C THR A 236 0.47 -19.54 5.39
N ASP A 237 0.88 -19.17 4.18
CA ASP A 237 0.81 -20.04 3.00
C ASP A 237 2.02 -20.99 2.84
N ASN A 238 3.09 -20.74 3.61
CA ASN A 238 4.31 -21.55 3.65
C ASN A 238 4.17 -22.71 4.66
N THR A 239 3.87 -22.37 5.91
CA THR A 239 3.61 -23.33 7.01
C THR A 239 2.26 -24.02 6.88
N GLY A 240 1.33 -23.42 6.13
CA GLY A 240 -0.05 -23.90 6.00
C GLY A 240 -0.91 -23.67 7.25
N ALA A 241 -0.47 -22.78 8.16
CA ALA A 241 -1.15 -22.49 9.41
C ALA A 241 -2.40 -21.60 9.24
N THR A 242 -2.94 -21.15 10.37
CA THR A 242 -3.86 -20.00 10.44
C THR A 242 -3.30 -18.98 11.41
N THR A 243 -3.58 -17.70 11.20
CA THR A 243 -3.26 -16.65 12.17
C THR A 243 -4.21 -15.46 12.04
N ARG A 244 -4.27 -14.66 13.10
CA ARG A 244 -4.96 -13.37 13.10
C ARG A 244 -4.01 -12.30 13.60
N ALA A 245 -4.02 -11.16 12.93
CA ALA A 245 -3.37 -9.95 13.40
C ALA A 245 -4.31 -8.76 13.30
N TRP A 246 -3.96 -7.69 14.02
CA TRP A 246 -4.61 -6.40 13.95
C TRP A 246 -3.55 -5.32 13.73
N TYR A 247 -3.88 -4.32 12.94
CA TYR A 247 -3.04 -3.18 12.63
C TYR A 247 -3.78 -1.91 13.00
N GLY A 248 -3.12 -1.05 13.78
CA GLY A 248 -3.57 0.32 14.01
C GLY A 248 -3.06 1.25 12.92
N ASP A 249 -3.27 2.54 13.15
CA ASP A 249 -2.84 3.61 12.26
C ASP A 249 -1.35 3.50 11.91
N VAL A 250 -1.02 3.82 10.66
CA VAL A 250 0.36 3.95 10.15
C VAL A 250 0.57 5.43 9.83
N GLN A 251 1.59 6.04 10.42
CA GLN A 251 1.86 7.47 10.31
C GLN A 251 3.30 7.71 9.86
N PHE A 252 3.49 8.48 8.80
CA PHE A 252 4.80 9.00 8.42
C PHE A 252 5.02 10.36 9.08
N LEU A 253 6.14 10.49 9.79
CA LEU A 253 6.45 11.58 10.69
C LEU A 253 7.76 12.27 10.26
N PRO A 254 7.91 13.58 10.53
CA PRO A 254 9.20 14.25 10.46
C PRO A 254 10.28 13.55 11.30
N GLY A 255 11.54 13.86 10.98
CA GLY A 255 12.67 13.40 11.79
C GLY A 255 12.59 13.87 13.24
N PRO A 256 13.21 13.14 14.20
CA PRO A 256 13.52 13.69 15.51
C PRO A 256 14.52 14.85 15.42
#